data_AF-A0AAU5K2Y0-F1
#
_entry.id   AF-A0AAU5K2Y0-F1
#
_cell.length_a   1.000
_cell.length_b   1.000
_cell.length_c   1.000
_cell.angle_alpha   90.00
_cell.angle_beta   90.00
_cell.angle_gamma   90.00
#
_symmetry.space_group_name_H-M   'P 1'
#
loop_
_entity.id
_entity.type
_entity.pdbx_description
1 polymer ?
#
loop_
_entity_poly.entity_id
_entity_poly.type
_entity_poly.pdbx_seq_one_letter_code
_entity_poly.pdbx_strand_id
1 'polypeptide(L)'
;MRLNQVPGGPGGNRQADLVVNQDDLGAVGHEAFVLHSQLQKEADIAGADVEGAGSTMQAAAALKGSNFALGSELETTVSVWTSQVKSVLQACAHISNHLDYSKKTHAENDAAIVASLRNRDGSAVPASRLAEYFK
;
A
#
# COMPACT_ATOMS: atom_id res chain seq x y z
N MET A 1 -12.11 6.45 -1.68
CA MET A 1 -12.10 5.31 -2.63
C MET A 1 -13.33 4.45 -2.36
N ARG A 2 -14.20 4.24 -3.35
CA ARG A 2 -15.32 3.30 -3.23
C ARG A 2 -14.82 1.92 -3.64
N LEU A 3 -14.92 0.95 -2.73
CA LEU A 3 -14.62 -0.44 -3.00
C LEU A 3 -15.56 -0.95 -4.10
N ASN A 4 -15.01 -1.70 -5.07
CA ASN A 4 -15.76 -2.25 -6.20
C ASN A 4 -16.99 -3.01 -5.70
N GLN A 5 -18.18 -2.47 -5.95
CA GLN A 5 -19.43 -3.20 -5.71
C GLN A 5 -19.70 -4.08 -6.93
N VAL A 6 -19.76 -5.40 -6.71
CA VAL A 6 -20.27 -6.35 -7.69
C VAL A 6 -21.73 -5.98 -7.99
N PRO A 7 -22.17 -5.91 -9.26
CA PRO A 7 -23.56 -5.64 -9.59
C PRO A 7 -24.46 -6.71 -8.96
N GLY A 8 -25.41 -6.31 -8.12
CA GLY A 8 -26.27 -7.22 -7.37
C GLY A 8 -27.16 -8.06 -8.29
N GLY A 9 -26.97 -9.38 -8.28
CA GLY A 9 -27.91 -10.34 -8.82
C GLY A 9 -29.12 -10.53 -7.88
N PRO A 10 -30.30 -10.86 -8.41
CA PRO A 10 -31.51 -10.98 -7.61
C PRO A 10 -31.49 -12.29 -6.81
N GLY A 11 -31.21 -12.22 -5.51
CA GLY A 11 -31.42 -13.31 -4.56
C GLY A 11 -30.22 -13.61 -3.68
N GLY A 12 -30.26 -13.13 -2.43
CA GLY A 12 -29.30 -13.49 -1.40
C GLY A 12 -28.74 -12.28 -0.65
N ASN A 13 -29.56 -11.72 0.23
CA ASN A 13 -29.15 -10.71 1.21
C ASN A 13 -28.16 -11.32 2.22
N ARG A 14 -26.90 -11.42 1.83
CA ARG A 14 -25.74 -11.40 2.73
C ARG A 14 -24.70 -10.51 2.08
N GLN A 15 -24.92 -9.19 2.15
CA GLN A 15 -23.78 -8.29 2.26
C GLN A 15 -23.02 -8.80 3.49
N ALA A 16 -21.92 -9.54 3.28
CA ALA A 16 -20.94 -9.70 4.33
C ALA A 16 -20.61 -8.27 4.74
N ASP A 17 -20.95 -7.91 5.98
CA ASP A 17 -20.66 -6.58 6.50
C ASP A 17 -19.14 -6.47 6.51
N LEU A 18 -18.60 -5.72 5.56
CA LEU A 18 -17.15 -5.51 5.43
C LEU A 18 -16.76 -4.50 6.50
N VAL A 19 -16.75 -4.97 7.76
CA VAL A 19 -16.25 -4.23 8.91
C VAL A 19 -14.73 -4.34 8.89
N VAL A 20 -14.06 -3.20 8.96
CA VAL A 20 -12.61 -3.12 9.06
C VAL A 20 -12.20 -2.24 10.23
N ASN A 21 -11.23 -2.69 11.02
CA ASN A 21 -10.72 -1.94 12.16
C ASN A 21 -9.45 -1.18 11.79
N GLN A 22 -9.22 -0.05 12.44
CA GLN A 22 -8.02 0.78 12.23
C GLN A 22 -6.72 0.01 12.48
N ASP A 23 -6.71 -0.88 13.49
CA ASP A 23 -5.55 -1.70 13.80
C ASP A 23 -5.25 -2.72 12.69
N ASP A 24 -6.28 -3.31 12.10
CA ASP A 24 -6.15 -4.24 10.98
C ASP A 24 -5.57 -3.54 9.74
N LEU A 25 -6.05 -2.32 9.44
CA LEU A 25 -5.48 -1.51 8.36
C LEU A 25 -4.04 -1.09 8.64
N GLY A 26 -3.74 -0.77 9.91
CA GLY A 26 -2.38 -0.46 10.34
C GLY A 26 -1.43 -1.64 10.15
N ALA A 27 -1.87 -2.85 10.49
CA ALA A 27 -1.11 -4.08 10.29
C ALA A 27 -0.84 -4.34 8.80
N VAL A 28 -1.86 -4.22 7.93
CA VAL A 28 -1.67 -4.38 6.48
C VAL A 28 -0.71 -3.35 5.91
N GLY A 29 -0.82 -2.09 6.34
CA GLY A 29 0.12 -1.04 5.92
C GLY A 29 1.56 -1.33 6.34
N HIS A 30 1.74 -1.83 7.57
CA HIS A 30 3.05 -2.23 8.08
C HIS A 30 3.65 -3.41 7.29
N GLU A 31 2.88 -4.46 7.02
CA GLU A 31 3.35 -5.59 6.23
C GLU A 31 3.73 -5.19 4.81
N ALA A 32 2.97 -4.28 4.19
CA ALA A 32 3.33 -3.72 2.89
C ALA A 32 4.66 -2.95 2.93
N PHE A 33 4.92 -2.20 4.00
CA PHE A 33 6.20 -1.53 4.22
C PHE A 33 7.36 -2.51 4.40
N VAL A 34 7.17 -3.55 5.23
CA VAL A 34 8.19 -4.59 5.46
C VAL A 34 8.53 -5.31 4.15
N LEU A 35 7.51 -5.72 3.40
CA LEU A 35 7.69 -6.38 2.10
C LEU A 35 8.42 -5.47 1.11
N HIS A 36 8.06 -4.18 1.05
CA HIS A 36 8.79 -3.20 0.23
C HIS A 36 10.27 -3.15 0.61
N SER A 37 10.59 -3.02 1.90
CA SER A 37 11.98 -2.92 2.38
C SER A 37 12.80 -4.18 2.12
N GLN A 38 12.21 -5.37 2.27
CA GLN A 38 12.89 -6.63 1.99
C GLN A 38 13.13 -6.80 0.48
N LEU A 39 12.09 -6.61 -0.33
CA LEU A 39 12.18 -6.76 -1.78
C LEU A 39 13.17 -5.77 -2.41
N GLN A 40 13.23 -4.53 -1.89
CA GLN A 40 14.22 -3.54 -2.33
C GLN A 40 15.66 -4.00 -2.10
N LYS A 41 15.92 -4.73 -1.01
CA LYS A 41 17.26 -5.22 -0.66
C LYS A 41 17.64 -6.48 -1.42
N GLU A 42 16.69 -7.38 -1.62
CA GLU A 42 16.98 -8.74 -2.11
C GLU A 42 16.90 -8.88 -3.63
N ALA A 43 16.19 -8.01 -4.33
CA ALA A 43 15.83 -8.24 -5.73
C ALA A 43 16.93 -7.96 -6.78
N ASP A 44 18.21 -7.79 -6.41
CA ASP A 44 19.33 -7.53 -7.34
C ASP A 44 19.08 -6.35 -8.32
N ILE A 45 18.23 -5.38 -7.94
CA ILE A 45 17.89 -4.21 -8.79
C ILE A 45 19.06 -3.20 -8.82
N ALA A 46 19.85 -3.16 -7.75
CA ALA A 46 20.99 -2.28 -7.59
C ALA A 46 22.14 -3.10 -6.99
N GLY A 47 22.95 -3.72 -7.83
CA GLY A 47 23.96 -4.67 -7.38
C GLY A 47 25.27 -4.63 -8.18
N ALA A 48 26.30 -4.04 -7.58
CA ALA A 48 27.73 -4.35 -7.71
C ALA A 48 28.69 -3.34 -8.36
N ASP A 49 28.27 -2.25 -9.01
CA ASP A 49 29.23 -1.29 -9.61
C ASP A 49 28.77 0.17 -9.60
N VAL A 50 29.73 1.10 -9.77
CA VAL A 50 29.56 2.56 -9.81
C VAL A 50 28.56 3.03 -10.88
N GLU A 51 28.29 2.22 -11.90
CA GLU A 51 27.29 2.50 -12.94
C GLU A 51 25.86 2.04 -12.60
N GLY A 52 25.67 1.34 -11.48
CA GLY A 52 24.34 0.96 -10.98
C GLY A 52 23.67 -0.22 -11.68
N ALA A 53 24.40 -1.00 -12.49
CA ALA A 53 23.91 -2.24 -13.07
C ALA A 53 24.01 -3.40 -12.07
N GLY A 54 22.92 -4.18 -11.91
CA GLY A 54 22.85 -5.40 -11.08
C GLY A 54 23.82 -6.50 -11.52
N SER A 55 24.18 -7.40 -10.62
CA SER A 55 25.21 -8.42 -10.86
C SER A 55 24.82 -9.36 -12.00
N THR A 56 23.52 -9.66 -12.10
CA THR A 56 22.94 -10.45 -13.20
C THR A 56 23.07 -9.72 -14.56
N MET A 57 22.90 -8.39 -14.59
CA MET A 57 23.04 -7.59 -15.81
C MET A 57 24.50 -7.58 -16.30
N GLN A 58 25.46 -7.48 -15.38
CA GLN A 58 26.88 -7.56 -15.71
C GLN A 58 27.26 -8.93 -16.27
N ALA A 59 26.76 -10.01 -15.66
CA ALA A 59 26.96 -11.36 -16.17
C ALA A 59 26.37 -11.54 -17.57
N ALA A 60 25.17 -10.99 -17.82
CA ALA A 60 24.55 -10.98 -19.15
C ALA A 60 25.43 -10.26 -20.17
N ALA A 61 25.93 -9.07 -19.84
CA ALA A 61 26.82 -8.28 -20.70
C ALA A 61 28.14 -9.01 -21.00
N ALA A 62 28.76 -9.64 -19.99
CA ALA A 62 30.00 -10.40 -20.16
C ALA A 62 29.81 -11.63 -21.06
N LEU A 63 28.73 -12.38 -20.88
CA LEU A 63 28.38 -13.53 -21.71
C LEU A 63 28.10 -13.09 -23.16
N LYS A 64 27.34 -12.01 -23.33
CA LYS A 64 27.02 -11.45 -24.65
C LYS A 64 28.27 -10.95 -25.38
N GLY A 65 29.16 -10.24 -24.68
CA GLY A 65 30.45 -9.79 -25.23
C GLY A 65 31.39 -10.94 -25.59
N SER A 66 31.22 -12.10 -24.96
CA SER A 66 31.93 -13.34 -25.27
C SER A 66 31.22 -14.20 -26.34
N ASN A 67 30.21 -13.67 -27.03
CA ASN A 67 29.40 -14.33 -28.07
C ASN A 67 28.58 -15.54 -27.59
N PHE A 68 28.30 -15.65 -26.29
CA PHE A 68 27.33 -16.65 -25.81
C PHE A 68 25.90 -16.14 -26.02
N ALA A 69 25.08 -16.91 -26.75
CA ALA A 69 23.67 -16.60 -26.97
C ALA A 69 22.87 -16.41 -25.67
N LEU A 70 23.27 -17.11 -24.59
CA LEU A 70 22.70 -16.96 -23.25
C LEU A 70 22.75 -15.52 -22.72
N GLY A 71 23.74 -14.72 -23.14
CA GLY A 71 23.88 -13.33 -22.68
C GLY A 71 22.67 -12.46 -23.01
N SER A 72 22.18 -12.52 -24.26
CA SER A 72 21.00 -11.73 -24.69
C SER A 72 19.70 -12.18 -24.01
N GLU A 73 19.56 -13.48 -23.77
CA GLU A 73 18.39 -14.04 -23.06
C GLU A 73 18.41 -13.65 -21.57
N LEU A 74 19.59 -13.67 -20.94
CA LEU A 74 19.75 -13.26 -19.56
C LEU A 74 19.52 -11.76 -19.37
N GLU A 75 19.99 -10.93 -20.31
CA GLU A 75 19.75 -9.48 -20.35
C GLU A 75 18.24 -9.16 -20.42
N THR A 76 17.51 -9.86 -21.30
CA THR A 76 16.06 -9.74 -21.40
C THR A 76 15.37 -10.16 -20.10
N THR A 77 15.80 -11.29 -19.53
CA THR A 77 15.24 -11.83 -18.29
C THR A 77 15.42 -10.86 -17.12
N VAL A 78 16.62 -10.31 -16.92
CA VAL A 78 16.88 -9.36 -15.83
C VAL A 78 16.14 -8.03 -16.03
N SER A 79 15.95 -7.59 -17.28
CA SER A 79 15.16 -6.40 -17.59
C SER A 79 13.69 -6.58 -17.20
N VAL A 80 13.08 -7.71 -17.57
CA VAL A 80 11.71 -8.05 -17.20
C VAL A 80 11.58 -8.19 -15.68
N TRP A 81 12.48 -8.93 -15.04
CA TRP A 81 12.52 -9.07 -13.57
C TRP A 81 12.57 -7.71 -12.88
N THR A 82 13.50 -6.84 -13.29
CA THR A 82 13.65 -5.50 -12.73
C THR A 82 12.37 -4.68 -12.86
N SER A 83 11.71 -4.74 -14.02
CA SER A 83 10.45 -4.03 -14.26
C SER A 83 9.35 -4.52 -13.31
N GLN A 84 9.18 -5.84 -13.20
CA GLN A 84 8.13 -6.43 -12.36
C GLN A 84 8.36 -6.15 -10.87
N VAL A 85 9.61 -6.23 -10.41
CA VAL A 85 9.93 -5.90 -9.01
C VAL A 85 9.65 -4.43 -8.74
N LYS A 86 10.00 -3.51 -9.65
CA LYS A 86 9.67 -2.09 -9.51
C LYS A 86 8.16 -1.88 -9.42
N SER A 87 7.36 -2.58 -10.22
CA SER A 87 5.90 -2.52 -10.13
C SER A 87 5.38 -2.98 -8.76
N VAL A 88 5.91 -4.09 -8.23
CA VAL A 88 5.51 -4.60 -6.91
C VAL A 88 5.93 -3.62 -5.80
N LEU A 89 7.16 -3.08 -5.85
CA LEU A 89 7.61 -2.06 -4.91
C LEU A 89 6.69 -0.83 -4.91
N GLN A 90 6.33 -0.32 -6.09
CA GLN A 90 5.40 0.81 -6.18
C GLN A 90 4.03 0.47 -5.61
N ALA A 91 3.51 -0.75 -5.84
CA ALA A 91 2.25 -1.18 -5.27
C ALA A 91 2.31 -1.27 -3.73
N CYS A 92 3.36 -1.86 -3.16
CA CYS A 92 3.58 -1.93 -1.72
C CYS A 92 3.69 -0.53 -1.09
N ALA A 93 4.48 0.37 -1.70
CA ALA A 93 4.61 1.74 -1.25
C ALA A 93 3.27 2.48 -1.29
N HIS A 94 2.50 2.30 -2.37
CA HIS A 94 1.18 2.92 -2.51
C HIS A 94 0.20 2.42 -1.43
N ILE A 95 0.17 1.10 -1.16
CA ILE A 95 -0.67 0.53 -0.10
C ILE A 95 -0.27 1.08 1.27
N SER A 96 1.02 1.01 1.61
CA SER A 96 1.54 1.50 2.89
C SER A 96 1.19 2.97 3.11
N ASN A 97 1.49 3.83 2.13
CA ASN A 97 1.23 5.27 2.22
C ASN A 97 -0.26 5.58 2.29
N HIS A 98 -1.09 4.87 1.54
CA HIS A 98 -2.53 5.11 1.52
C HIS A 98 -3.20 4.74 2.84
N LEU A 99 -2.78 3.63 3.45
CA LEU A 99 -3.32 3.18 4.74
C LEU A 99 -2.87 4.07 5.90
N ASP A 100 -1.60 4.52 5.88
CA ASP A 100 -1.10 5.50 6.86
C ASP A 100 -1.88 6.83 6.78
N TYR A 101 -2.08 7.34 5.56
CA TYR A 101 -2.90 8.53 5.32
C TYR A 101 -4.33 8.35 5.83
N SER A 102 -4.97 7.22 5.48
CA SER A 102 -6.36 6.93 5.90
C SER A 102 -6.48 6.89 7.42
N LYS A 103 -5.56 6.20 8.10
CA LYS A 103 -5.51 6.14 9.57
C LYS A 103 -5.38 7.53 10.19
N LYS A 104 -4.46 8.35 9.68
CA LYS A 104 -4.25 9.72 10.15
C LYS A 104 -5.49 10.59 9.97
N THR A 105 -6.07 10.61 8.76
CA THR A 105 -7.25 11.43 8.46
C THR A 105 -8.47 11.02 9.30
N HIS A 106 -8.68 9.72 9.53
CA HIS A 106 -9.76 9.28 10.42
C HIS A 106 -9.54 9.73 11.88
N ALA A 107 -8.33 9.61 12.40
CA ALA A 107 -8.01 10.10 13.75
C ALA A 107 -8.21 11.63 13.90
N GLU A 108 -7.84 12.41 12.87
CA GLU A 108 -8.07 13.86 12.83
C GLU A 108 -9.57 14.20 12.79
N ASN A 109 -10.35 13.47 11.99
CA ASN A 109 -11.80 13.63 11.94
C ASN A 109 -12.48 13.28 13.27
N ASP A 110 -12.07 12.18 13.91
CA ASP A 110 -12.59 11.78 15.22
C ASP A 110 -12.29 12.85 16.28
N ALA A 111 -11.07 13.40 16.27
CA ALA A 111 -10.69 14.50 17.15
C ALA A 111 -11.54 15.77 16.90
N ALA A 112 -11.82 16.10 15.63
CA ALA A 112 -12.65 17.24 15.28
C ALA A 112 -14.12 17.05 15.69
N ILE A 113 -14.68 15.84 15.55
CA ILE A 113 -16.03 15.49 16.02
C ILE A 113 -16.09 15.57 17.55
N VAL A 114 -15.11 15.01 18.26
CA VAL A 114 -15.04 15.10 19.73
C VAL A 114 -14.93 16.55 20.18
N ALA A 115 -14.17 17.38 19.48
CA ALA A 115 -14.07 18.81 19.80
C ALA A 115 -15.39 19.56 19.56
N SER A 116 -16.13 19.24 18.49
CA SER A 116 -17.41 19.88 18.19
C SER A 116 -18.54 19.45 19.14
N LEU A 117 -18.44 18.27 19.74
CA LEU A 117 -19.40 17.71 20.70
C LEU A 117 -19.02 17.98 22.17
N ARG A 118 -18.24 19.03 22.44
CA ARG A 118 -17.92 19.50 23.80
C ARG A 118 -18.58 20.85 24.10
N ASN A 119 -19.07 20.98 25.33
CA ASN A 119 -19.50 22.25 25.89
C ASN A 119 -18.27 23.18 26.10
N ARG A 120 -18.52 24.48 26.33
CA ARG A 120 -17.47 25.47 26.60
C ARG A 120 -16.60 25.14 27.83
N ASP A 121 -17.13 24.38 28.77
CA ASP A 121 -16.42 23.91 29.96
C ASP A 121 -15.62 22.61 29.73
N GLY A 122 -15.60 22.11 28.48
CA GLY A 122 -14.92 20.89 28.09
C GLY A 122 -15.69 19.60 28.37
N SER A 123 -16.87 19.66 29.03
CA SER A 123 -17.73 18.49 29.25
C SER A 123 -18.38 18.00 27.95
N ALA A 124 -18.69 16.71 27.86
CA ALA A 124 -19.39 16.15 26.71
C ALA A 124 -20.82 16.71 26.60
N VAL A 125 -21.28 17.00 25.38
CA VAL A 125 -22.67 17.40 25.13
C VAL A 125 -23.60 16.22 25.46
N PRO A 126 -24.66 16.41 26.29
CA PRO A 126 -25.59 15.34 26.62
C PRO A 126 -26.46 14.95 25.41
N ALA A 127 -26.77 13.66 25.27
CA ALA A 127 -27.56 13.15 24.15
C ALA A 127 -28.95 13.81 24.01
N SER A 128 -29.55 14.29 25.11
CA SER A 128 -30.80 15.04 25.09
C SER A 128 -30.73 16.34 24.27
N ARG A 129 -29.56 16.99 24.21
CA ARG A 129 -29.32 18.20 23.40
C ARG A 129 -29.14 17.88 21.91
N LEU A 130 -28.75 16.66 21.56
CA LEU A 130 -28.66 16.25 20.15
C LEU A 130 -30.04 16.19 19.49
N ALA A 131 -31.09 15.84 20.25
CA ALA A 131 -32.47 15.80 19.76
C ALA A 131 -32.99 17.17 19.27
N GLU A 132 -32.39 18.28 19.72
CA GLU A 132 -32.73 19.64 19.26
C GLU A 132 -32.29 19.90 17.80
N TYR A 133 -31.32 19.14 17.28
CA TYR A 133 -30.75 19.32 15.93
C TYR A 133 -31.41 18.46 14.85
N PHE A 134 -32.21 17.45 15.22
CA PHE A 134 -32.93 16.58 14.28
C PHE A 134 -34.43 16.93 14.32
N LYS A 135 -34.87 17.83 13.42
CA LYS A 135 -36.29 18.14 13.18
C LYS A 135 -36.90 17.28 12.08
#